data_AF-A0A8J3R2Z9-F1
#
_entry.id   AF-A0A8J3R2Z9-F1
#
_cell.length_a   1.000
_cell.length_b   1.000
_cell.length_c   1.000
_cell.angle_alpha   90.00
_cell.angle_beta   90.00
_cell.angle_gamma   90.00
#
_symmetry.space_group_name_H-M   'P 1'
#
loop_
_entity.id
_entity.type
_entity.pdbx_description
1 polymer ?
#
loop_
_entity_poly.entity_id
_entity_poly.type
_entity_poly.pdbx_seq_one_letter_code
_entity_poly.pdbx_strand_id
1 'polypeptide(L)'
;MDWNTLTGNPQIIRLSASMLDRRQSDCRDFAAIKSRPQVRPRTYDQRRYPPWVDFPLGLVMSVLDAVEFDGDEIDRALDKVTKESRDRLHPGVASWIRHACHTYRDVADSLAAELADDGIDVRPERSPRISQFGSSSAEMRSLTAWGRWYVSADGSLVEFRRLRMRRPFGAADDASTLAMAYVAGTGDPVQDHRELYNAIPVPVHKGVPRPQRVRVVEVGLTDGADKALVDASPEEVRQSYQAAVRPTAAELLTGGGRTPGQDCAVCKIQVSCDSLPTAPGLLGLADRGTHRRTWSITTSRQYEVCPAQAHLRELRIPGESETSVAVQRGRAVHRWLEAAHTRGRACTLADLPDVEADDCGIADTLMDRADYHQARPYLLQHVDICPLRGPGVITEIRPEPKVAAYDPLADVVVLTSPDLLRRVDGRLVYRELKTSAVPRGITAENALTMVPQLALAVCLIATGVFGDTSGLVELEQLHVDSAEPVLTFDAADPEVVATARAVIHERVRPWHGDVAFHANPGWWCRSCPVARWCPEASAADASTCFDPATGEVLPARGALDPRVEAIAAMVAEPEIDDEPPF
;
A
#
# COMPACT_ATOMS: atom_id res chain seq x y z
N MET A 1 17.44 17.80 2.92
CA MET A 1 17.71 17.33 1.55
C MET A 1 19.14 17.70 1.15
N ASP A 2 19.98 16.72 0.84
CA ASP A 2 21.35 16.98 0.38
C ASP A 2 21.38 17.26 -1.13
N TRP A 3 21.41 18.54 -1.49
CA TRP A 3 21.44 19.01 -2.87
C TRP A 3 22.75 18.68 -3.60
N ASN A 4 23.81 18.26 -2.90
CA ASN A 4 25.08 17.92 -3.53
C ASN A 4 25.04 16.60 -4.31
N THR A 5 24.04 15.75 -4.06
CA THR A 5 23.82 14.48 -4.77
C THR A 5 22.89 14.63 -5.98
N LEU A 6 22.41 15.85 -6.26
CA LEU A 6 21.39 16.15 -7.25
C LEU A 6 21.92 17.09 -8.35
N THR A 7 21.28 17.06 -9.51
CA THR A 7 21.46 18.02 -10.63
C THR A 7 20.11 18.46 -11.18
N GLY A 8 20.12 19.52 -12.00
CA GLY A 8 18.91 20.10 -12.61
C GLY A 8 18.34 21.27 -11.81
N ASN A 9 17.20 21.81 -12.26
CA ASN A 9 16.60 23.00 -11.68
C ASN A 9 15.56 22.64 -10.60
N PRO A 10 15.80 22.96 -9.32
CA PRO A 10 14.86 22.67 -8.24
C PRO A 10 13.68 23.66 -8.14
N GLN A 11 13.75 24.78 -8.88
CA GLN A 11 12.70 25.81 -8.91
C GLN A 11 11.54 25.44 -9.84
N ILE A 12 11.68 24.39 -10.65
CA ILE A 12 10.57 23.80 -11.39
C ILE A 12 9.87 22.77 -10.50
N ILE A 13 8.62 23.06 -10.16
CA ILE A 13 7.77 22.24 -9.31
C ILE A 13 6.52 21.84 -10.08
N ARG A 14 6.21 20.55 -10.05
CA ARG A 14 4.94 19.98 -10.51
C ARG A 14 4.40 19.08 -9.41
N LEU A 15 3.36 19.55 -8.74
CA LEU A 15 2.66 18.82 -7.69
C LEU A 15 1.41 18.16 -8.28
N SER A 16 1.24 16.86 -8.07
CA SER A 16 -0.05 16.20 -8.30
C SER A 16 -0.91 16.35 -7.06
N ALA A 17 -2.20 16.66 -7.20
CA ALA A 17 -3.13 16.79 -6.09
C ALA A 17 -3.14 15.54 -5.19
N SER A 18 -3.02 14.36 -5.78
CA SER A 18 -2.94 13.07 -5.07
C SER A 18 -1.69 12.88 -4.19
N MET A 19 -0.63 13.67 -4.41
CA MET A 19 0.53 13.64 -3.52
C MET A 19 0.22 14.24 -2.14
N LEU A 20 -0.93 14.90 -1.98
CA LEU A 20 -1.39 15.47 -0.72
C LEU A 20 -2.16 14.46 0.15
N ASP A 21 -2.48 13.27 -0.36
CA ASP A 21 -3.09 12.16 0.42
C ASP A 21 -2.06 11.38 1.25
N ARG A 22 -0.82 11.85 1.30
CA ARG A 22 0.29 11.09 1.89
C ARG A 22 0.18 11.04 3.40
N ARG A 23 0.50 9.87 3.95
CA ARG A 23 0.47 9.62 5.40
C ARG A 23 1.72 10.20 6.05
N GLN A 24 1.65 10.42 7.36
CA GLN A 24 2.81 10.89 8.13
C GLN A 24 3.98 9.91 8.08
N SER A 25 3.71 8.60 7.92
CA SER A 25 4.73 7.56 7.79
C SER A 25 5.44 7.54 6.44
N ASP A 26 4.94 8.27 5.44
CA ASP A 26 5.52 8.22 4.09
C ASP A 26 6.77 9.09 3.97
N CYS A 27 7.66 8.77 3.04
CA CYS A 27 8.90 9.52 2.88
C CYS A 27 8.63 10.93 2.33
N ARG A 28 8.89 11.98 3.13
CA ARG A 28 8.70 13.39 2.73
C ARG A 28 9.72 13.82 1.67
N ASP A 29 10.96 13.36 1.80
CA ASP A 29 12.01 13.65 0.81
C ASP A 29 11.66 13.06 -0.57
N PHE A 30 11.07 11.86 -0.62
CA PHE A 30 10.57 11.29 -1.87
C PHE A 30 9.52 12.19 -2.52
N ALA A 31 8.53 12.65 -1.77
CA ALA A 31 7.45 13.49 -2.28
C ALA A 31 7.98 14.83 -2.83
N ALA A 32 8.87 15.47 -2.07
CA ALA A 32 9.53 16.70 -2.46
C ALA A 32 10.33 16.54 -3.77
N ILE A 33 11.08 15.44 -3.90
CA ILE A 33 11.95 15.17 -5.06
C ILE A 33 11.15 14.72 -6.28
N LYS A 34 10.09 13.91 -6.08
CA LYS A 34 9.13 13.51 -7.12
C LYS A 34 8.43 14.73 -7.73
N SER A 35 8.12 15.73 -6.92
CA SER A 35 7.48 16.99 -7.35
C SER A 35 8.42 17.93 -8.12
N ARG A 36 9.70 17.58 -8.31
CA ARG A 36 10.69 18.36 -9.06
C ARG A 36 11.13 17.61 -10.30
N PRO A 37 10.43 17.77 -11.45
CA PRO A 37 10.65 16.93 -12.63
C PRO A 37 12.04 17.10 -13.26
N GLN A 38 12.64 18.29 -13.15
CA GLN A 38 13.99 18.55 -13.69
C GLN A 38 15.12 18.12 -12.74
N VAL A 39 14.82 17.80 -11.49
CA VAL A 39 15.84 17.31 -10.54
C VAL A 39 16.14 15.84 -10.82
N ARG A 40 17.41 15.48 -10.94
CA ARG A 40 17.86 14.10 -11.16
C ARG A 40 19.01 13.76 -10.21
N PRO A 41 19.16 12.50 -9.79
CA PRO A 41 20.36 12.08 -9.06
C PRO A 41 21.61 12.30 -9.94
N ARG A 42 22.74 12.64 -9.31
CA ARG A 42 24.05 12.66 -9.98
C ARG A 42 24.52 11.26 -10.34
N THR A 43 24.30 10.32 -9.44
CA THR A 43 24.58 8.91 -9.68
C THR A 43 23.49 8.35 -10.57
N TYR A 44 23.87 7.93 -11.76
CA TYR A 44 22.94 7.32 -12.70
C TYR A 44 22.57 5.90 -12.23
N ASP A 45 21.27 5.63 -12.17
CA ASP A 45 20.71 4.29 -12.02
C ASP A 45 19.79 4.02 -13.22
N GLN A 46 20.08 2.96 -13.96
CA GLN A 46 19.24 2.57 -15.10
C GLN A 46 17.97 1.92 -14.56
N ARG A 47 16.91 2.74 -14.46
CA ARG A 47 15.60 2.25 -14.03
C ARG A 47 15.06 1.26 -15.04
N ARG A 48 14.70 0.07 -14.55
CA ARG A 48 13.91 -0.94 -15.27
C ARG A 48 12.45 -0.78 -14.89
N TYR A 49 11.56 -1.11 -15.81
CA TYR A 49 10.11 -0.99 -15.64
C TYR A 49 9.47 -2.38 -15.65
N PRO A 50 8.32 -2.56 -14.98
CA PRO A 50 7.58 -3.81 -15.01
C PRO A 50 7.25 -4.21 -16.46
N PRO A 51 7.43 -5.48 -16.86
CA PRO A 51 7.01 -5.98 -18.18
C PRO A 51 5.51 -6.31 -18.26
N TRP A 52 4.71 -5.73 -17.37
CA TRP A 52 3.26 -5.90 -17.24
C TRP A 52 2.62 -4.59 -16.80
N VAL A 53 1.30 -4.51 -16.94
CA VAL A 53 0.51 -3.34 -16.51
C VAL A 53 0.60 -3.18 -14.99
N ASP A 54 1.19 -2.07 -14.54
CA ASP A 54 1.38 -1.75 -13.12
C ASP A 54 0.41 -0.66 -12.60
N PHE A 55 -0.38 -0.06 -13.50
CA PHE A 55 -1.38 0.96 -13.16
C PHE A 55 -2.73 0.70 -13.85
N PRO A 56 -3.58 -0.19 -13.28
CA PRO A 56 -4.86 -0.58 -13.87
C PRO A 56 -5.83 0.58 -14.17
N LEU A 57 -5.86 1.60 -13.31
CA LEU A 57 -6.67 2.80 -13.50
C LEU A 57 -6.31 3.58 -14.78
N GLY A 58 -5.04 3.50 -15.22
CA GLY A 58 -4.61 4.08 -16.50
C GLY A 58 -5.32 3.43 -17.68
N LEU A 59 -5.49 2.10 -17.65
CA LEU A 59 -6.22 1.39 -18.70
C LEU A 59 -7.72 1.65 -18.63
N VAL A 60 -8.31 1.77 -17.43
CA VAL A 60 -9.71 2.20 -17.28
C VAL A 60 -9.93 3.55 -17.97
N MET A 61 -9.05 4.53 -17.75
CA MET A 61 -9.12 5.82 -18.45
C MET A 61 -9.03 5.68 -19.97
N SER A 62 -8.10 4.86 -20.49
CA SER A 62 -7.96 4.65 -21.93
C SER A 62 -9.19 3.99 -22.57
N VAL A 63 -9.81 3.02 -21.87
CA VAL A 63 -11.05 2.38 -22.34
C VAL A 63 -12.20 3.39 -22.32
N LEU A 64 -12.36 4.15 -21.23
CA LEU A 64 -13.38 5.18 -21.13
C LEU A 64 -13.18 6.30 -22.15
N ASP A 65 -11.95 6.65 -22.53
CA ASP A 65 -11.69 7.61 -23.61
C ASP A 65 -12.23 7.11 -24.95
N ALA A 66 -12.02 5.84 -25.30
CA ALA A 66 -12.56 5.27 -26.52
C ALA A 66 -14.10 5.21 -26.50
N VAL A 67 -14.70 4.90 -25.35
CA VAL A 67 -16.17 4.87 -25.19
C VAL A 67 -16.76 6.28 -25.32
N GLU A 68 -16.23 7.24 -24.55
CA GLU A 68 -16.84 8.57 -24.42
C GLU A 68 -16.58 9.49 -25.61
N PHE A 69 -15.45 9.32 -26.30
CA PHE A 69 -15.07 10.21 -27.39
C PHE A 69 -15.10 9.57 -28.78
N ASP A 70 -14.91 8.25 -28.87
CA ASP A 70 -14.88 7.55 -30.15
C ASP A 70 -16.18 6.74 -30.38
N GLY A 71 -17.03 6.61 -29.36
CA GLY A 71 -18.32 5.91 -29.42
C GLY A 71 -18.19 4.38 -29.46
N ASP A 72 -17.04 3.85 -29.03
CA ASP A 72 -16.80 2.41 -28.97
C ASP A 72 -17.63 1.75 -27.85
N GLU A 73 -18.06 0.50 -28.06
CA GLU A 73 -18.59 -0.33 -26.97
C GLU A 73 -17.45 -0.74 -26.01
N ILE A 74 -17.76 -0.89 -24.71
CA ILE A 74 -16.77 -1.16 -23.65
C ILE A 74 -15.88 -2.37 -23.97
N ASP A 75 -16.46 -3.51 -24.35
CA ASP A 75 -15.68 -4.72 -24.64
C ASP A 75 -14.77 -4.53 -25.86
N ARG A 76 -15.25 -3.83 -26.89
CA ARG A 76 -14.44 -3.52 -28.08
C ARG A 76 -13.31 -2.56 -27.77
N ALA A 77 -13.57 -1.55 -26.95
CA ALA A 77 -12.58 -0.60 -26.46
C ALA A 77 -11.51 -1.30 -25.62
N LEU A 78 -11.90 -2.19 -24.71
CA LEU A 78 -10.98 -2.98 -23.89
C LEU A 78 -10.08 -3.88 -24.75
N ASP A 79 -10.64 -4.59 -25.73
CA ASP A 79 -9.88 -5.41 -26.66
C ASP A 79 -8.86 -4.59 -27.46
N LYS A 80 -9.26 -3.40 -27.93
CA LYS A 80 -8.39 -2.49 -28.68
C LYS A 80 -7.24 -1.99 -27.79
N VAL A 81 -7.55 -1.42 -26.62
CA VAL A 81 -6.56 -0.89 -25.67
C VAL A 81 -5.59 -2.00 -25.23
N THR A 82 -6.09 -3.21 -24.98
CA THR A 82 -5.24 -4.34 -24.56
C THR A 82 -4.31 -4.80 -25.70
N LYS A 83 -4.78 -4.83 -26.96
CA LYS A 83 -3.94 -5.18 -28.12
C LYS A 83 -2.90 -4.11 -28.44
N GLU A 84 -3.20 -2.85 -28.19
CA GLU A 84 -2.28 -1.71 -28.38
C GLU A 84 -1.29 -1.57 -27.23
N SER A 85 -1.61 -2.10 -26.05
CA SER A 85 -0.71 -2.16 -24.91
C SER A 85 0.54 -2.97 -25.24
N ARG A 86 1.70 -2.39 -24.93
CA ARG A 86 2.99 -3.10 -25.03
C ARG A 86 3.21 -4.06 -23.85
N ASP A 87 2.55 -3.78 -22.74
CA ASP A 87 2.74 -4.50 -21.49
C ASP A 87 1.72 -5.62 -21.36
N ARG A 88 2.15 -6.72 -20.73
CA ARG A 88 1.28 -7.87 -20.47
C ARG A 88 0.16 -7.48 -19.50
N LEU A 89 -1.07 -7.85 -19.84
CA LEU A 89 -2.23 -7.68 -18.97
C LEU A 89 -2.63 -9.03 -18.39
N HIS A 90 -2.59 -9.16 -17.07
CA HIS A 90 -3.05 -10.37 -16.39
C HIS A 90 -4.58 -10.52 -16.56
N PRO A 91 -5.11 -11.73 -16.83
CA PRO A 91 -6.54 -11.94 -17.09
C PRO A 91 -7.46 -11.42 -15.99
N GLY A 92 -7.06 -11.57 -14.72
CA GLY A 92 -7.84 -11.05 -13.60
C GLY A 92 -7.92 -9.51 -13.56
N VAL A 93 -6.88 -8.82 -14.04
CA VAL A 93 -6.89 -7.36 -14.16
C VAL A 93 -7.84 -6.95 -15.29
N ALA A 94 -7.83 -7.66 -16.41
CA ALA A 94 -8.76 -7.42 -17.52
C ALA A 94 -10.23 -7.58 -17.08
N SER A 95 -10.54 -8.62 -16.29
CA SER A 95 -11.88 -8.82 -15.71
C SER A 95 -12.31 -7.64 -14.84
N TRP A 96 -11.42 -7.14 -13.98
CA TRP A 96 -11.71 -5.98 -13.14
C TRP A 96 -11.87 -4.70 -13.96
N ILE A 97 -11.02 -4.44 -14.96
CA ILE A 97 -11.12 -3.24 -15.83
C ILE A 97 -12.48 -3.21 -16.54
N ARG A 98 -12.93 -4.35 -17.08
CA ARG A 98 -14.25 -4.46 -17.72
C ARG A 98 -15.36 -4.05 -16.75
N HIS A 99 -15.38 -4.65 -15.56
CA HIS A 99 -16.35 -4.32 -14.51
C HIS A 99 -16.31 -2.84 -14.14
N ALA A 100 -15.11 -2.30 -13.94
CA ALA A 100 -14.89 -0.90 -13.60
C ALA A 100 -15.44 0.06 -14.66
N CYS A 101 -15.26 -0.25 -15.95
CA CYS A 101 -15.76 0.59 -17.03
C CYS A 101 -17.30 0.59 -17.09
N HIS A 102 -17.94 -0.58 -16.94
CA HIS A 102 -19.41 -0.64 -16.86
C HIS A 102 -19.94 0.13 -15.66
N THR A 103 -19.38 -0.14 -14.48
CA THR A 103 -19.76 0.53 -13.22
C THR A 103 -19.60 2.05 -13.34
N TYR A 104 -18.49 2.52 -13.90
CA TYR A 104 -18.28 3.94 -14.11
C TYR A 104 -19.31 4.56 -15.05
N ARG A 105 -19.68 3.88 -16.14
CA ARG A 105 -20.68 4.39 -17.09
C ARG A 105 -22.06 4.52 -16.46
N ASP A 106 -22.47 3.54 -15.67
CA ASP A 106 -23.75 3.59 -14.94
C ASP A 106 -23.78 4.78 -13.97
N VAL A 107 -22.70 4.98 -13.19
CA VAL A 107 -22.56 6.13 -12.29
C VAL A 107 -22.51 7.44 -13.06
N ALA A 108 -21.78 7.47 -14.18
CA ALA A 108 -21.64 8.68 -15.00
C ALA A 108 -22.97 9.15 -15.57
N ASP A 109 -23.83 8.21 -15.99
CA ASP A 109 -25.17 8.50 -16.50
C ASP A 109 -26.10 8.98 -15.36
N SER A 110 -25.99 8.39 -14.16
CA SER A 110 -26.72 8.87 -12.97
C SER A 110 -26.34 10.31 -12.57
N LEU A 111 -25.04 10.61 -12.51
CA LEU A 111 -24.54 11.96 -12.20
C LEU A 111 -24.94 12.98 -13.28
N ALA A 112 -24.96 12.58 -14.54
CA ALA A 112 -25.42 13.44 -15.64
C ALA A 112 -26.93 13.71 -15.55
N ALA A 113 -27.73 12.71 -15.16
CA ALA A 113 -29.17 12.88 -14.95
C ALA A 113 -29.47 13.83 -13.78
N GLU A 114 -28.75 13.70 -12.65
CA GLU A 114 -28.86 14.62 -11.51
C GLU A 114 -28.62 16.08 -11.94
N LEU A 115 -27.57 16.34 -12.73
CA LEU A 115 -27.28 17.69 -13.22
C LEU A 115 -28.28 18.16 -14.27
N ALA A 116 -28.84 17.25 -15.06
CA ALA A 116 -29.88 17.58 -16.04
C ALA A 116 -31.18 18.03 -15.36
N ASP A 117 -31.50 17.53 -14.17
CA ASP A 117 -32.64 18.01 -13.35
C ASP A 117 -32.45 19.48 -12.93
N ASP A 118 -31.21 19.92 -12.75
CA ASP A 118 -30.82 21.33 -12.53
C ASP A 118 -30.73 22.14 -13.85
N GLY A 119 -31.03 21.53 -14.99
CA GLY A 119 -30.92 22.16 -16.32
C GLY A 119 -29.50 22.26 -16.85
N ILE A 120 -28.56 21.48 -16.32
CA ILE A 120 -27.14 21.50 -16.69
C ILE A 120 -26.77 20.25 -17.51
N ASP A 121 -26.56 20.42 -18.81
CA ASP A 121 -26.01 19.38 -19.70
C ASP A 121 -24.47 19.38 -19.61
N VAL A 122 -23.89 18.31 -19.05
CA VAL A 122 -22.44 18.11 -18.94
C VAL A 122 -21.91 17.12 -19.95
N ARG A 123 -20.70 17.39 -20.47
CA ARG A 123 -20.04 16.55 -21.48
C ARG A 123 -18.61 16.21 -21.07
N PRO A 124 -18.11 15.01 -21.40
CA PRO A 124 -16.71 14.67 -21.21
C PRO A 124 -15.78 15.70 -21.88
N GLU A 125 -14.73 16.12 -21.17
CA GLU A 125 -13.67 17.00 -21.67
C GLU A 125 -12.38 16.20 -21.81
N ARG A 126 -11.84 16.10 -23.04
CA ARG A 126 -10.63 15.30 -23.32
C ARG A 126 -9.36 15.95 -22.75
N SER A 127 -9.33 17.27 -22.67
CA SER A 127 -8.15 18.02 -22.25
C SER A 127 -8.09 18.09 -20.71
N PRO A 128 -7.07 17.50 -20.06
CA PRO A 128 -6.87 17.71 -18.64
C PRO A 128 -6.56 19.18 -18.35
N ARG A 129 -6.82 19.63 -17.13
CA ARG A 129 -6.54 21.01 -16.70
C ARG A 129 -5.29 21.09 -15.82
N ILE A 130 -4.60 22.23 -15.91
CA ILE A 130 -3.40 22.52 -15.11
C ILE A 130 -3.46 23.95 -14.58
N SER A 131 -3.15 24.14 -13.29
CA SER A 131 -2.90 25.47 -12.73
C SER A 131 -1.39 25.69 -12.70
N GLN A 132 -0.89 26.67 -13.45
CA GLN A 132 0.54 26.98 -13.53
C GLN A 132 0.84 28.45 -13.25
N PHE A 133 1.87 28.70 -12.44
CA PHE A 133 2.28 30.02 -12.00
C PHE A 133 3.80 30.12 -12.03
N GLY A 134 4.32 31.26 -12.47
CA GLY A 134 5.76 31.50 -12.46
C GLY A 134 6.14 32.78 -13.17
N SER A 135 7.26 33.36 -12.75
CA SER A 135 7.84 34.58 -13.32
C SER A 135 8.56 34.31 -14.65
N SER A 136 8.99 33.06 -14.87
CA SER A 136 9.73 32.61 -16.05
C SER A 136 9.67 31.09 -16.22
N SER A 137 10.13 30.55 -17.35
CA SER A 137 10.29 29.10 -17.53
C SER A 137 11.36 28.47 -16.62
N ALA A 138 12.21 29.28 -15.99
CA ALA A 138 13.20 28.84 -15.01
C ALA A 138 12.64 28.78 -13.58
N GLU A 139 11.47 29.36 -13.33
CA GLU A 139 10.78 29.36 -12.02
C GLU A 139 9.30 29.10 -12.27
N MET A 140 8.91 27.82 -12.32
CA MET A 140 7.57 27.39 -12.68
C MET A 140 7.01 26.45 -11.63
N ARG A 141 5.81 26.76 -11.14
CA ARG A 141 5.05 25.94 -10.21
C ARG A 141 3.77 25.52 -10.88
N SER A 142 3.50 24.23 -10.90
CA SER A 142 2.29 23.69 -11.49
C SER A 142 1.60 22.72 -10.53
N LEU A 143 0.28 22.74 -10.55
CA LEU A 143 -0.59 21.80 -9.86
C LEU A 143 -1.43 21.06 -10.89
N THR A 144 -1.43 19.73 -10.79
CA THR A 144 -2.14 18.83 -11.71
C THR A 144 -3.11 17.94 -10.95
N ALA A 145 -4.23 17.57 -11.58
CA ALA A 145 -5.13 16.54 -11.07
C ALA A 145 -5.31 15.45 -12.13
N TRP A 146 -5.42 14.19 -11.69
CA TRP A 146 -5.59 13.02 -12.57
C TRP A 146 -6.93 12.37 -12.29
N GLY A 147 -7.79 12.28 -13.31
CA GLY A 147 -9.18 11.85 -13.22
C GLY A 147 -9.94 12.19 -14.50
N ARG A 148 -11.27 12.07 -14.46
CA ARG A 148 -12.16 12.43 -15.58
C ARG A 148 -12.61 13.88 -15.45
N TRP A 149 -12.76 14.56 -16.58
CA TRP A 149 -13.19 15.96 -16.65
C TRP A 149 -14.51 16.04 -17.40
N TYR A 150 -15.45 16.80 -16.85
CA TYR A 150 -16.72 17.12 -17.48
C TYR A 150 -16.95 18.62 -17.42
N VAL A 151 -17.57 19.16 -18.46
CA VAL A 151 -17.84 20.59 -18.59
C VAL A 151 -19.26 20.79 -19.11
N SER A 152 -19.96 21.80 -18.60
CA SER A 152 -21.26 22.19 -19.16
C SER A 152 -21.09 22.84 -20.53
N ALA A 153 -22.15 22.82 -21.35
CA ALA A 153 -22.09 23.39 -22.72
C ALA A 153 -21.69 24.88 -22.77
N ASP A 154 -22.04 25.66 -21.74
CA ASP A 154 -21.70 27.07 -21.59
C ASP A 154 -20.37 27.32 -20.84
N GLY A 155 -19.73 26.25 -20.35
CA GLY A 155 -18.50 26.32 -19.54
C GLY A 155 -18.70 26.87 -18.12
N SER A 156 -19.94 27.06 -17.65
CA SER A 156 -20.23 27.57 -16.32
C SER A 156 -19.99 26.55 -15.21
N LEU A 157 -20.04 25.26 -15.52
CA LEU A 157 -19.70 24.18 -14.59
C LEU A 157 -18.51 23.37 -15.10
N VAL A 158 -17.56 23.11 -14.20
CA VAL A 158 -16.51 22.10 -14.39
C VAL A 158 -16.64 21.07 -13.27
N GLU A 159 -16.83 19.81 -13.66
CA GLU A 159 -16.84 18.67 -12.75
C GLU A 159 -15.60 17.82 -12.96
N PHE A 160 -14.86 17.57 -11.88
CA PHE A 160 -13.75 16.64 -11.85
C PHE A 160 -14.16 15.38 -11.10
N ARG A 161 -14.01 14.22 -11.75
CA ARG A 161 -14.31 12.92 -11.14
C ARG A 161 -13.02 12.16 -10.85
N ARG A 162 -12.76 11.92 -9.57
CA ARG A 162 -11.67 11.08 -9.08
C ARG A 162 -12.13 9.62 -9.07
N LEU A 163 -11.40 8.76 -9.76
CA LEU A 163 -11.70 7.33 -9.80
C LEU A 163 -11.05 6.65 -8.58
N ARG A 164 -11.84 5.87 -7.84
CA ARG A 164 -11.40 5.02 -6.72
C ARG A 164 -11.51 3.55 -7.10
N MET A 165 -10.51 2.75 -6.72
CA MET A 165 -10.54 1.30 -7.02
C MET A 165 -11.82 0.63 -6.49
N ARG A 166 -12.17 0.87 -5.23
CA ARG A 166 -13.32 0.24 -4.56
C ARG A 166 -14.49 1.20 -4.40
N ARG A 167 -14.36 2.15 -3.47
CA ARG A 167 -15.42 3.05 -2.99
C ARG A 167 -14.90 4.46 -2.74
N PRO A 168 -15.77 5.48 -2.69
CA PRO A 168 -15.42 6.81 -2.19
C PRO A 168 -15.00 6.78 -0.71
N PHE A 169 -13.99 7.56 -0.36
CA PHE A 169 -13.54 7.69 1.04
C PHE A 169 -13.00 9.08 1.39
N GLY A 170 -12.77 9.96 0.41
CA GLY A 170 -12.29 11.32 0.66
C GLY A 170 -13.26 12.18 1.45
N ALA A 171 -12.73 13.23 2.05
CA ALA A 171 -13.47 14.29 2.73
C ALA A 171 -13.40 15.61 1.94
N ALA A 172 -14.37 16.48 2.20
CA ALA A 172 -14.51 17.78 1.54
C ALA A 172 -13.34 18.74 1.86
N ASP A 173 -12.80 18.62 3.07
CA ASP A 173 -11.73 19.43 3.62
C ASP A 173 -10.32 18.84 3.43
N ASP A 174 -10.22 17.64 2.84
CA ASP A 174 -8.94 17.02 2.51
C ASP A 174 -8.13 17.91 1.56
N ALA A 175 -6.83 18.04 1.82
CA ALA A 175 -5.94 18.88 1.02
C ALA A 175 -5.88 18.43 -0.45
N SER A 176 -5.96 17.13 -0.73
CA SER A 176 -5.99 16.60 -2.10
C SER A 176 -7.29 16.96 -2.82
N THR A 177 -8.44 16.81 -2.16
CA THR A 177 -9.77 17.19 -2.67
C THR A 177 -9.81 18.68 -3.01
N LEU A 178 -9.39 19.54 -2.10
CA LEU A 178 -9.33 20.98 -2.31
C LEU A 178 -8.35 21.38 -3.41
N ALA A 179 -7.23 20.65 -3.56
CA ALA A 179 -6.31 20.84 -4.67
C ALA A 179 -6.93 20.46 -6.03
N MET A 180 -7.69 19.36 -6.10
CA MET A 180 -8.43 18.96 -7.30
C MET A 180 -9.47 20.02 -7.68
N ALA A 181 -10.25 20.48 -6.70
CA ALA A 181 -11.21 21.57 -6.89
C ALA A 181 -10.51 22.84 -7.41
N TYR A 182 -9.35 23.18 -6.85
CA TYR A 182 -8.58 24.34 -7.30
C TYR A 182 -8.12 24.23 -8.75
N VAL A 183 -7.65 23.06 -9.18
CA VAL A 183 -7.31 22.82 -10.60
C VAL A 183 -8.55 22.89 -11.48
N ALA A 184 -9.70 22.36 -11.05
CA ALA A 184 -10.94 22.46 -11.81
C ALA A 184 -11.44 23.92 -11.95
N GLY A 185 -11.36 24.71 -10.89
CA GLY A 185 -11.82 26.11 -10.90
C GLY A 185 -10.87 27.11 -11.56
N THR A 186 -9.56 26.86 -11.52
CA THR A 186 -8.54 27.85 -11.95
C THR A 186 -7.65 27.37 -13.08
N GLY A 187 -7.61 26.07 -13.35
CA GLY A 187 -6.74 25.47 -14.35
C GLY A 187 -7.17 25.79 -15.77
N ASP A 188 -6.19 25.90 -16.65
CA ASP A 188 -6.41 26.05 -18.08
C ASP A 188 -6.33 24.66 -18.75
N PRO A 189 -7.19 24.35 -19.74
CA PRO A 189 -7.12 23.08 -20.46
C PRO A 189 -5.81 22.94 -21.25
N VAL A 190 -5.19 21.77 -21.17
CA VAL A 190 -3.94 21.45 -21.88
C VAL A 190 -4.23 21.21 -23.37
N GLN A 191 -3.33 21.70 -24.25
CA GLN A 191 -3.46 21.53 -25.70
C GLN A 191 -3.22 20.09 -26.16
N ASP A 192 -2.14 19.48 -25.67
CA ASP A 192 -1.82 18.07 -25.88
C ASP A 192 -1.54 17.40 -24.53
N HIS A 193 -2.34 16.39 -24.15
CA HIS A 193 -2.17 15.67 -22.89
C HIS A 193 -0.76 15.07 -22.73
N ARG A 194 -0.05 14.77 -23.83
CA ARG A 194 1.30 14.21 -23.83
C ARG A 194 2.34 15.20 -23.30
N GLU A 195 2.04 16.49 -23.38
CA GLU A 195 2.91 17.56 -22.92
C GLU A 195 2.75 17.85 -21.42
N LEU A 196 1.64 17.42 -20.80
CA LEU A 196 1.34 17.67 -19.37
C LEU A 196 2.52 17.33 -18.45
N TYR A 197 3.23 16.23 -18.75
CA TYR A 197 4.35 15.75 -17.94
C TYR A 197 5.73 16.08 -18.52
N ASN A 198 5.82 16.58 -19.75
CA ASN A 198 7.09 16.75 -20.48
C ASN A 198 7.46 18.21 -20.77
N ALA A 199 6.49 19.10 -20.96
CA ALA A 199 6.72 20.50 -21.31
C ALA A 199 6.79 21.42 -20.09
N ILE A 200 7.61 22.48 -20.18
CA ILE A 200 7.76 23.54 -19.17
C ILE A 200 7.95 24.90 -19.88
N PRO A 201 6.98 25.84 -19.80
CA PRO A 201 5.62 25.66 -19.30
C PRO A 201 4.82 24.67 -20.14
N VAL A 202 3.71 24.16 -19.60
CA VAL A 202 2.80 23.29 -20.37
C VAL A 202 1.95 24.17 -21.29
N PRO A 203 1.85 23.87 -22.59
CA PRO A 203 0.96 24.57 -23.52
C PRO A 203 -0.52 24.36 -23.16
N VAL A 204 -1.25 25.46 -23.05
CA VAL A 204 -2.66 25.49 -22.64
C VAL A 204 -3.52 26.31 -23.60
N HIS A 205 -4.80 25.99 -23.65
CA HIS A 205 -5.81 26.80 -24.33
C HIS A 205 -6.10 28.07 -23.49
N LYS A 206 -5.74 29.24 -24.03
CA LYS A 206 -6.02 30.52 -23.39
C LYS A 206 -7.40 31.04 -23.78
N GLY A 207 -8.03 31.82 -22.90
CA GLY A 207 -9.32 32.48 -23.19
C GLY A 207 -10.54 31.57 -23.09
N VAL A 208 -10.40 30.38 -22.49
CA VAL A 208 -11.53 29.51 -22.16
C VAL A 208 -12.37 30.18 -21.05
N PRO A 209 -13.72 30.13 -21.12
CA PRO A 209 -14.58 30.64 -20.06
C PRO A 209 -14.18 30.11 -18.68
N ARG A 210 -14.19 30.98 -17.67
CA ARG A 210 -13.97 30.55 -16.29
C ARG A 210 -15.27 29.98 -15.74
N PRO A 211 -15.23 28.82 -15.07
CA PRO A 211 -16.42 28.24 -14.47
C PRO A 211 -16.97 29.18 -13.39
N GLN A 212 -18.27 29.07 -13.12
CA GLN A 212 -18.98 29.70 -12.01
C GLN A 212 -19.26 28.70 -10.89
N ARG A 213 -19.31 27.40 -11.22
CA ARG A 213 -19.51 26.27 -10.30
C ARG A 213 -18.44 25.21 -10.55
N VAL A 214 -17.87 24.69 -9.48
CA VAL A 214 -16.84 23.64 -9.50
C VAL A 214 -17.34 22.48 -8.67
N ARG A 215 -17.37 21.28 -9.27
CA ARG A 215 -17.77 20.06 -8.59
C ARG A 215 -16.61 19.06 -8.57
N VAL A 216 -16.36 18.42 -7.43
CA VAL A 216 -15.41 17.30 -7.29
C VAL A 216 -16.18 16.11 -6.75
N VAL A 217 -16.15 15.02 -7.51
CA VAL A 217 -16.86 13.78 -7.18
C VAL A 217 -15.86 12.63 -7.10
N GLU A 218 -15.98 11.79 -6.09
CA GLU A 218 -15.31 10.48 -6.07
C GLU A 218 -16.24 9.41 -6.60
N VAL A 219 -15.72 8.51 -7.44
CA VAL A 219 -16.47 7.39 -8.04
C VAL A 219 -15.77 6.07 -7.71
N GLY A 220 -16.46 5.19 -7.00
CA GLY A 220 -16.05 3.83 -6.70
C GLY A 220 -16.26 2.88 -7.88
N LEU A 221 -15.18 2.33 -8.41
CA LEU A 221 -15.21 1.49 -9.61
C LEU A 221 -15.63 0.04 -9.34
N THR A 222 -15.70 -0.40 -8.08
CA THR A 222 -16.09 -1.78 -7.75
C THR A 222 -17.51 -1.87 -7.22
N ASP A 223 -17.92 -0.95 -6.36
CA ASP A 223 -19.25 -0.95 -5.75
C ASP A 223 -20.25 0.00 -6.43
N GLY A 224 -19.77 0.89 -7.30
CA GLY A 224 -20.61 1.88 -7.98
C GLY A 224 -21.08 3.01 -7.08
N ALA A 225 -20.53 3.14 -5.87
CA ALA A 225 -20.85 4.27 -5.01
C ALA A 225 -20.15 5.55 -5.51
N ASP A 226 -20.83 6.67 -5.42
CA ASP A 226 -20.26 8.00 -5.67
C ASP A 226 -20.42 8.92 -4.46
N LYS A 227 -19.61 9.98 -4.42
CA LYS A 227 -19.67 10.99 -3.36
C LYS A 227 -19.22 12.34 -3.90
N ALA A 228 -20.14 13.31 -3.93
CA ALA A 228 -19.79 14.71 -4.14
C ALA A 228 -19.03 15.24 -2.91
N LEU A 229 -17.77 15.63 -3.11
CA LEU A 229 -16.89 16.16 -2.06
C LEU A 229 -16.88 17.68 -2.03
N VAL A 230 -16.93 18.30 -3.21
CA VAL A 230 -16.97 19.77 -3.35
C VAL A 230 -18.03 20.10 -4.38
N ASP A 231 -18.82 21.12 -4.07
CA ASP A 231 -19.72 21.78 -5.00
C ASP A 231 -19.79 23.25 -4.59
N ALA A 232 -18.96 24.08 -5.23
CA ALA A 232 -18.69 25.44 -4.75
C ALA A 232 -18.30 26.37 -5.89
N SER A 233 -18.31 27.68 -5.60
CA SER A 233 -17.78 28.68 -6.53
C SER A 233 -16.25 28.64 -6.60
N PRO A 234 -15.63 29.10 -7.71
CA PRO A 234 -14.17 29.19 -7.81
C PRO A 234 -13.52 30.09 -6.74
N GLU A 235 -14.26 31.06 -6.19
CA GLU A 235 -13.74 31.95 -5.15
C GLU A 235 -13.66 31.23 -3.80
N GLU A 236 -14.69 30.49 -3.41
CA GLU A 236 -14.67 29.65 -2.21
C GLU A 236 -13.57 28.58 -2.30
N VAL A 237 -13.45 27.94 -3.47
CA VAL A 237 -12.37 26.97 -3.74
C VAL A 237 -10.98 27.62 -3.60
N ARG A 238 -10.80 28.85 -4.11
CA ARG A 238 -9.54 29.60 -3.98
C ARG A 238 -9.23 29.91 -2.51
N GLN A 239 -10.22 30.31 -1.73
CA GLN A 239 -10.06 30.58 -0.31
C GLN A 239 -9.65 29.31 0.46
N SER A 240 -10.37 28.20 0.25
CA SER A 240 -10.07 26.90 0.87
C SER A 240 -8.68 26.39 0.47
N TYR A 241 -8.30 26.55 -0.80
CA TYR A 241 -6.95 26.21 -1.27
C TYR A 241 -5.86 27.02 -0.56
N GLN A 242 -6.05 28.34 -0.44
CA GLN A 242 -5.08 29.21 0.25
C GLN A 242 -4.93 28.86 1.73
N ALA A 243 -6.03 28.52 2.39
CA ALA A 243 -6.08 28.21 3.81
C ALA A 243 -5.49 26.81 4.14
N ALA A 244 -5.92 25.77 3.42
CA ALA A 244 -5.60 24.37 3.77
C ALA A 244 -4.52 23.75 2.89
N VAL A 245 -4.54 24.00 1.58
CA VAL A 245 -3.65 23.30 0.64
C VAL A 245 -2.27 23.93 0.60
N ARG A 246 -2.18 25.27 0.57
CA ARG A 246 -0.90 25.98 0.43
C ARG A 246 0.08 25.66 1.57
N PRO A 247 -0.31 25.63 2.86
CA PRO A 247 0.60 25.22 3.94
C PRO A 247 1.05 23.78 3.81
N THR A 248 0.13 22.84 3.56
CA THR A 248 0.42 21.40 3.42
C THR A 248 1.35 21.12 2.23
N ALA A 249 1.10 21.77 1.09
CA ALA A 249 1.96 21.67 -0.08
C ALA A 249 3.36 22.26 0.18
N ALA A 250 3.46 23.37 0.93
CA ALA A 250 4.75 23.95 1.28
C ALA A 250 5.57 23.04 2.20
N GLU A 251 4.93 22.42 3.20
CA GLU A 251 5.57 21.42 4.07
C GLU A 251 6.07 20.21 3.25
N LEU A 252 5.20 19.65 2.41
CA LEU A 252 5.53 18.51 1.54
C LEU A 252 6.70 18.82 0.60
N LEU A 253 6.71 20.01 -0.02
CA LEU A 253 7.76 20.42 -0.97
C LEU A 253 9.10 20.75 -0.28
N THR A 254 9.07 21.12 1.00
CA THR A 254 10.28 21.35 1.80
C THR A 254 11.03 20.03 2.02
N GLY A 255 10.31 18.92 2.18
CA GLY A 255 10.89 17.63 2.52
C GLY A 255 11.39 17.62 3.97
N GLY A 256 12.53 16.99 4.24
CA GLY A 256 13.16 17.00 5.56
C GLY A 256 12.78 15.84 6.48
N GLY A 257 12.19 14.78 5.93
CA GLY A 257 11.90 13.54 6.65
C GLY A 257 12.11 12.35 5.73
N ARG A 258 13.16 11.57 5.98
CA ARG A 258 13.45 10.33 5.27
C ARG A 258 12.91 9.16 6.09
N THR A 259 11.89 8.50 5.56
CA THR A 259 11.28 7.32 6.17
C THR A 259 11.33 6.20 5.15
N PRO A 260 12.35 5.30 5.22
CA PRO A 260 12.45 4.17 4.32
C PRO A 260 11.17 3.32 4.31
N GLY A 261 10.75 2.87 3.13
CA GLY A 261 9.49 2.14 2.95
C GLY A 261 9.19 1.86 1.48
N GLN A 262 7.92 1.70 1.13
CA GLN A 262 7.49 1.38 -0.24
C GLN A 262 7.94 2.42 -1.28
N ASP A 263 7.98 3.71 -0.91
CA ASP A 263 8.46 4.79 -1.81
C ASP A 263 9.89 4.54 -2.34
N CYS A 264 10.72 3.80 -1.59
CA CYS A 264 12.10 3.51 -1.97
C CYS A 264 12.20 2.71 -3.29
N ALA A 265 11.19 1.90 -3.63
CA ALA A 265 11.18 1.14 -4.87
C ALA A 265 11.08 2.01 -6.13
N VAL A 266 10.51 3.21 -6.01
CA VAL A 266 10.31 4.14 -7.13
C VAL A 266 11.07 5.46 -6.96
N CYS A 267 11.80 5.61 -5.85
CA CYS A 267 12.53 6.82 -5.52
C CYS A 267 13.78 6.98 -6.38
N LYS A 268 13.86 8.11 -7.12
CA LYS A 268 15.00 8.40 -8.02
C LYS A 268 16.31 8.73 -7.30
N ILE A 269 16.32 8.94 -5.98
CA ILE A 269 17.56 9.22 -5.22
C ILE A 269 17.96 8.07 -4.29
N GLN A 270 17.31 6.90 -4.42
CA GLN A 270 17.53 5.77 -3.54
C GLN A 270 19.02 5.39 -3.45
N VAL A 271 19.74 5.39 -4.57
CA VAL A 271 21.18 5.03 -4.64
C VAL A 271 22.07 5.95 -3.80
N SER A 272 21.66 7.20 -3.56
CA SER A 272 22.39 8.17 -2.74
C SER A 272 21.70 8.47 -1.40
N CYS A 273 20.72 7.65 -1.01
CA CYS A 273 19.97 7.84 0.22
C CYS A 273 20.66 7.10 1.37
N ASP A 274 21.24 7.85 2.30
CA ASP A 274 21.89 7.31 3.52
C ASP A 274 20.91 6.63 4.49
N SER A 275 19.63 6.94 4.39
CA SER A 275 18.63 6.50 5.36
C SER A 275 18.08 5.11 5.05
N LEU A 276 18.30 4.59 3.83
CA LEU A 276 17.91 3.23 3.46
C LEU A 276 19.13 2.30 3.60
N PRO A 277 19.17 1.42 4.62
CA PRO A 277 20.24 0.45 4.77
C PRO A 277 20.39 -0.41 3.53
N THR A 278 21.64 -0.59 3.09
CA THR A 278 21.99 -1.47 1.97
C THR A 278 22.49 -2.80 2.53
N ALA A 279 21.85 -3.90 2.15
CA ALA A 279 22.13 -5.25 2.63
C ALA A 279 22.34 -6.20 1.43
N PRO A 280 23.53 -6.20 0.80
CA PRO A 280 23.82 -7.05 -0.35
C PRO A 280 23.67 -8.54 -0.01
N GLY A 281 22.88 -9.26 -0.81
CA GLY A 281 22.67 -10.70 -0.64
C GLY A 281 21.73 -11.06 0.50
N LEU A 282 20.98 -10.10 1.05
CA LEU A 282 19.94 -10.31 2.06
C LEU A 282 18.95 -11.41 1.63
N LEU A 283 18.58 -11.45 0.35
CA LEU A 283 17.63 -12.42 -0.20
C LEU A 283 18.29 -13.68 -0.77
N GLY A 284 19.62 -13.75 -0.76
CA GLY A 284 20.38 -14.88 -1.32
C GLY A 284 20.31 -15.00 -2.86
N LEU A 285 19.82 -13.98 -3.56
CA LEU A 285 19.70 -13.96 -5.02
C LEU A 285 20.92 -13.30 -5.66
N ALA A 286 21.30 -13.80 -6.83
CA ALA A 286 22.48 -13.33 -7.58
C ALA A 286 22.13 -12.49 -8.81
N ASP A 287 20.86 -12.40 -9.17
CA ASP A 287 20.37 -11.61 -10.31
C ASP A 287 19.39 -10.53 -9.85
N ARG A 288 19.21 -9.50 -10.69
CA ARG A 288 18.40 -8.33 -10.36
C ARG A 288 16.90 -8.48 -10.71
N GLY A 289 16.46 -9.65 -11.20
CA GLY A 289 15.06 -9.86 -11.59
C GLY A 289 14.62 -8.97 -12.74
N THR A 290 13.33 -8.64 -12.81
CA THR A 290 12.73 -7.87 -13.92
C THR A 290 12.93 -6.35 -13.75
N HIS A 291 12.64 -5.84 -12.55
CA HIS A 291 12.73 -4.45 -12.16
C HIS A 291 12.79 -4.34 -10.63
N ARG A 292 12.96 -3.13 -10.11
CA ARG A 292 12.95 -2.92 -8.67
C ARG A 292 11.56 -3.15 -8.10
N ARG A 293 11.45 -4.08 -7.15
CA ARG A 293 10.20 -4.45 -6.48
C ARG A 293 10.31 -4.30 -4.97
N THR A 294 9.17 -4.27 -4.29
CA THR A 294 9.11 -4.44 -2.85
C THR A 294 8.78 -5.88 -2.49
N TRP A 295 9.40 -6.41 -1.45
CA TRP A 295 9.11 -7.75 -0.95
C TRP A 295 8.94 -7.75 0.57
N SER A 296 7.98 -8.54 1.06
CA SER A 296 7.76 -8.79 2.48
C SER A 296 7.32 -10.24 2.69
N ILE A 297 7.32 -10.72 3.94
CA ILE A 297 6.79 -12.06 4.27
C ILE A 297 5.31 -12.18 3.90
N THR A 298 4.53 -11.10 4.04
CA THR A 298 3.12 -11.08 3.62
C THR A 298 2.99 -11.33 2.12
N THR A 299 3.81 -10.66 1.31
CA THR A 299 3.85 -10.88 -0.15
C THR A 299 4.23 -12.33 -0.48
N SER A 300 5.26 -12.89 0.17
CA SER A 300 5.70 -14.27 -0.05
C SER A 300 4.60 -15.29 0.28
N ARG A 301 3.90 -15.12 1.41
CA ARG A 301 2.78 -16.00 1.79
C ARG A 301 1.65 -15.99 0.76
N GLN A 302 1.28 -14.82 0.25
CA GLN A 302 0.25 -14.71 -0.79
C GLN A 302 0.71 -15.39 -2.08
N TYR A 303 1.97 -15.22 -2.44
CA TYR A 303 2.54 -15.80 -3.66
C TYR A 303 2.61 -17.33 -3.60
N GLU A 304 3.03 -17.89 -2.46
CA GLU A 304 3.08 -19.35 -2.23
C GLU A 304 1.72 -20.01 -2.35
N VAL A 305 0.65 -19.35 -1.89
CA VAL A 305 -0.71 -19.84 -2.11
C VAL A 305 -1.08 -19.77 -3.59
N CYS A 306 -0.99 -18.58 -4.18
CA CYS A 306 -1.33 -18.38 -5.58
C CYS A 306 -0.64 -17.13 -6.16
N PRO A 307 0.26 -17.26 -7.16
CA PRO A 307 0.91 -16.13 -7.81
C PRO A 307 -0.07 -15.11 -8.39
N ALA A 308 -1.17 -15.57 -9.00
CA ALA A 308 -2.22 -14.69 -9.52
C ALA A 308 -2.87 -13.84 -8.41
N GLN A 309 -3.11 -14.42 -7.22
CA GLN A 309 -3.66 -13.69 -6.09
C GLN A 309 -2.68 -12.61 -5.62
N ALA A 310 -1.41 -12.97 -5.45
CA ALA A 310 -0.36 -12.02 -5.03
C ALA A 310 -0.24 -10.85 -6.00
N HIS A 311 -0.27 -11.13 -7.31
CA HIS A 311 -0.19 -10.10 -8.34
C HIS A 311 -1.40 -9.16 -8.36
N LEU A 312 -2.63 -9.69 -8.28
CA LEU A 312 -3.83 -8.85 -8.22
C LEU A 312 -3.83 -7.95 -6.96
N ARG A 313 -3.31 -8.45 -5.84
CA ARG A 313 -3.17 -7.68 -4.60
C ARG A 313 -2.05 -6.65 -4.65
N GLU A 314 -0.93 -6.96 -5.30
CA GLU A 314 0.15 -5.99 -5.62
C GLU A 314 -0.40 -4.81 -6.42
N LEU A 315 -1.29 -5.08 -7.38
CA LEU A 315 -2.00 -4.08 -8.18
C LEU A 315 -3.20 -3.43 -7.47
N ARG A 316 -3.43 -3.74 -6.19
CA ARG A 316 -4.55 -3.22 -5.37
C ARG A 316 -5.93 -3.49 -5.98
N ILE A 317 -6.10 -4.57 -6.74
CA ILE A 317 -7.40 -4.98 -7.26
C ILE A 317 -8.32 -5.33 -6.07
N PRO A 318 -9.49 -4.69 -5.93
CA PRO A 318 -10.35 -4.86 -4.76
C PRO A 318 -10.82 -6.30 -4.59
N GLY A 319 -10.69 -6.86 -3.40
CA GLY A 319 -11.22 -8.18 -3.07
C GLY A 319 -12.48 -8.13 -2.21
N GLU A 320 -13.17 -9.26 -2.13
CA GLU A 320 -14.12 -9.57 -1.07
C GLU A 320 -13.32 -9.92 0.20
N SER A 321 -13.65 -9.29 1.32
CA SER A 321 -12.95 -9.54 2.58
C SER A 321 -13.97 -9.89 3.66
N GLU A 322 -14.00 -11.15 4.06
CA GLU A 322 -14.54 -11.53 5.36
C GLU A 322 -13.35 -11.62 6.33
N THR A 323 -13.32 -10.69 7.28
CA THR A 323 -12.24 -10.65 8.27
C THR A 323 -12.48 -11.73 9.31
N SER A 324 -11.59 -12.73 9.39
CA SER A 324 -11.76 -13.83 10.35
C SER A 324 -11.60 -13.35 11.79
N VAL A 325 -12.33 -13.95 12.73
CA VAL A 325 -12.22 -13.67 14.17
C VAL A 325 -10.77 -13.79 14.67
N ALA A 326 -10.01 -14.73 14.11
CA ALA A 326 -8.60 -14.91 14.47
C ALA A 326 -7.72 -13.71 14.09
N VAL A 327 -7.98 -13.10 12.93
CA VAL A 327 -7.25 -11.91 12.45
C VAL A 327 -7.69 -10.67 13.22
N GLN A 328 -8.99 -10.50 13.49
CA GLN A 328 -9.53 -9.41 14.33
C GLN A 328 -8.85 -9.38 15.70
N ARG A 329 -8.85 -10.54 16.38
CA ARG A 329 -8.15 -10.71 17.64
C ARG A 329 -6.67 -10.33 17.54
N GLY A 330 -5.96 -10.84 16.52
CA GLY A 330 -4.56 -10.51 16.30
C GLY A 330 -4.34 -9.00 16.20
N ARG A 331 -5.10 -8.32 15.34
CA ARG A 331 -5.04 -6.86 15.16
C ARG A 331 -5.31 -6.09 16.45
N ALA A 332 -6.31 -6.50 17.21
CA ALA A 332 -6.63 -5.89 18.50
C ALA A 332 -5.46 -6.01 19.49
N VAL A 333 -4.85 -7.21 19.58
CA VAL A 333 -3.68 -7.44 20.45
C VAL A 333 -2.48 -6.57 20.04
N HIS A 334 -2.12 -6.53 18.75
CA HIS A 334 -0.99 -5.71 18.27
C HIS A 334 -1.24 -4.21 18.54
N ARG A 335 -2.43 -3.70 18.22
CA ARG A 335 -2.78 -2.28 18.43
C ARG A 335 -2.67 -1.88 19.90
N TRP A 336 -3.14 -2.74 20.82
CA TRP A 336 -3.01 -2.48 22.25
C TRP A 336 -1.53 -2.47 22.69
N LEU A 337 -0.74 -3.44 22.22
CA LEU A 337 0.67 -3.56 22.59
C LEU A 337 1.51 -2.41 22.06
N GLU A 338 1.28 -1.97 20.82
CA GLU A 338 1.93 -0.80 20.23
C GLU A 338 1.71 0.44 21.10
N ALA A 339 0.45 0.73 21.44
CA ALA A 339 0.09 1.85 22.28
C ALA A 339 0.67 1.72 23.70
N ALA A 340 0.62 0.51 24.28
CA ALA A 340 1.13 0.24 25.62
C ALA A 340 2.66 0.42 25.69
N HIS A 341 3.40 -0.07 24.70
CA HIS A 341 4.87 -0.02 24.65
C HIS A 341 5.39 1.36 24.23
N THR A 342 4.62 2.15 23.50
CA THR A 342 4.95 3.55 23.17
C THR A 342 5.18 4.41 24.42
N ARG A 343 4.58 4.04 25.56
CA ARG A 343 4.78 4.70 26.86
C ARG A 343 6.18 4.47 27.45
N GLY A 344 6.98 3.58 26.87
CA GLY A 344 8.34 3.27 27.32
C GLY A 344 8.41 2.59 28.69
N ARG A 345 7.33 1.95 29.14
CA ARG A 345 7.26 1.23 30.42
C ARG A 345 6.61 -0.14 30.27
N ALA A 346 6.96 -1.05 31.18
CA ALA A 346 6.36 -2.37 31.24
C ALA A 346 4.82 -2.32 31.38
N CYS A 347 4.16 -3.28 30.74
CA CYS A 347 2.75 -3.55 30.91
C CYS A 347 2.49 -4.13 32.31
N THR A 348 1.37 -3.73 32.92
CA THR A 348 0.92 -4.22 34.23
C THR A 348 -0.54 -4.61 34.19
N LEU A 349 -1.02 -5.35 35.20
CA LEU A 349 -2.44 -5.69 35.31
C LEU A 349 -3.35 -4.45 35.41
N ALA A 350 -2.83 -3.32 35.92
CA ALA A 350 -3.57 -2.06 35.95
C ALA A 350 -3.80 -1.47 34.55
N ASP A 351 -3.00 -1.86 33.55
CA ASP A 351 -3.22 -1.48 32.15
C ASP A 351 -4.32 -2.33 31.48
N LEU A 352 -4.77 -3.42 32.12
CA LEU A 352 -5.79 -4.35 31.60
C LEU A 352 -6.97 -4.52 32.59
N PRO A 353 -7.82 -3.49 32.75
CA PRO A 353 -9.05 -3.59 33.55
C PRO A 353 -9.94 -4.78 33.16
N ASP A 354 -10.91 -5.10 34.01
CA ASP A 354 -11.85 -6.18 33.68
C ASP A 354 -12.77 -5.83 32.51
N VAL A 355 -13.21 -6.82 31.73
CA VAL A 355 -14.09 -6.64 30.57
C VAL A 355 -15.48 -6.13 30.95
N GLU A 356 -15.83 -6.12 32.23
CA GLU A 356 -17.07 -5.54 32.77
C GLU A 356 -16.86 -4.15 33.41
N ALA A 357 -15.64 -3.60 33.43
CA ALA A 357 -15.37 -2.30 34.05
C ALA A 357 -15.86 -1.12 33.19
N ASP A 358 -16.40 -0.06 33.78
CA ASP A 358 -16.89 1.10 33.02
C ASP A 358 -15.80 1.79 32.16
N ASP A 359 -14.53 1.64 32.54
CA ASP A 359 -13.34 2.16 31.87
C ASP A 359 -12.36 1.00 31.59
N CYS A 360 -12.06 0.73 30.32
CA CYS A 360 -11.06 -0.26 29.88
C CYS A 360 -9.68 0.35 29.60
N GLY A 361 -9.44 1.57 30.09
CA GLY A 361 -8.18 2.26 30.02
C GLY A 361 -7.79 2.58 28.57
N ILE A 362 -6.57 2.20 28.18
CA ILE A 362 -6.09 2.49 26.82
C ILE A 362 -6.85 1.73 25.74
N ALA A 363 -7.61 0.67 26.06
CA ALA A 363 -8.36 -0.08 25.06
C ALA A 363 -9.52 0.73 24.48
N ASP A 364 -10.16 1.60 25.27
CA ASP A 364 -11.35 2.36 24.85
C ASP A 364 -11.05 3.37 23.72
N THR A 365 -9.80 3.78 23.55
CA THR A 365 -9.39 4.66 22.45
C THR A 365 -8.91 3.90 21.21
N LEU A 366 -8.74 2.57 21.32
CA LEU A 366 -8.08 1.75 20.31
C LEU A 366 -9.00 0.73 19.64
N MET A 367 -10.01 0.23 20.36
CA MET A 367 -10.86 -0.85 19.88
C MET A 367 -12.23 -0.79 20.57
N ASP A 368 -13.21 -1.50 20.00
CA ASP A 368 -14.49 -1.67 20.66
C ASP A 368 -14.40 -2.71 21.79
N ARG A 369 -15.49 -2.80 22.56
CA ARG A 369 -15.56 -3.69 23.72
C ARG A 369 -15.50 -5.17 23.35
N ALA A 370 -16.02 -5.56 22.18
CA ALA A 370 -16.03 -6.94 21.74
C ALA A 370 -14.62 -7.41 21.35
N ASP A 371 -13.89 -6.56 20.62
CA ASP A 371 -12.47 -6.76 20.31
C ASP A 371 -11.63 -6.85 21.58
N TYR A 372 -11.87 -5.95 22.55
CA TYR A 372 -11.17 -6.00 23.83
C TYR A 372 -11.43 -7.31 24.58
N HIS A 373 -12.69 -7.75 24.65
CA HIS A 373 -13.05 -9.01 25.29
C HIS A 373 -12.34 -10.21 24.64
N GLN A 374 -12.19 -10.21 23.31
CA GLN A 374 -11.46 -11.28 22.60
C GLN A 374 -9.94 -11.20 22.78
N ALA A 375 -9.38 -9.98 22.85
CA ALA A 375 -7.93 -9.76 22.96
C ALA A 375 -7.40 -9.96 24.39
N ARG A 376 -8.19 -9.58 25.40
CA ARG A 376 -7.75 -9.51 26.80
C ARG A 376 -7.10 -10.79 27.35
N PRO A 377 -7.61 -12.01 27.10
CA PRO A 377 -6.96 -13.23 27.60
C PRO A 377 -5.50 -13.36 27.14
N TYR A 378 -5.21 -12.93 25.91
CA TYR A 378 -3.86 -12.95 25.33
C TYR A 378 -2.99 -11.85 25.93
N LEU A 379 -3.57 -10.66 26.14
CA LEU A 379 -2.87 -9.54 26.77
C LEU A 379 -2.52 -9.81 28.24
N LEU A 380 -3.36 -10.54 28.97
CA LEU A 380 -3.06 -10.96 30.34
C LEU A 380 -1.82 -11.84 30.39
N GLN A 381 -1.68 -12.79 29.46
CA GLN A 381 -0.46 -13.61 29.34
C GLN A 381 0.77 -12.75 29.02
N HIS A 382 0.64 -11.76 28.12
CA HIS A 382 1.72 -10.83 27.80
C HIS A 382 2.23 -10.08 29.04
N VAL A 383 1.35 -9.65 29.96
CA VAL A 383 1.74 -8.87 31.14
C VAL A 383 2.79 -9.60 31.98
N ASP A 384 2.72 -10.92 32.08
CA ASP A 384 3.67 -11.70 32.88
C ASP A 384 5.06 -11.79 32.23
N ILE A 385 5.12 -11.75 30.90
CA ILE A 385 6.34 -11.93 30.09
C ILE A 385 6.73 -10.69 29.29
N CYS A 386 6.21 -9.52 29.70
CA CYS A 386 6.36 -8.28 28.96
C CYS A 386 7.85 -8.02 28.66
N PRO A 387 8.24 -7.77 27.40
CA PRO A 387 9.65 -7.60 27.01
C PRO A 387 10.32 -6.36 27.63
N LEU A 388 9.51 -5.44 28.15
CA LEU A 388 9.98 -4.26 28.87
C LEU A 388 10.11 -4.49 30.39
N ARG A 389 9.77 -5.71 30.85
CA ARG A 389 9.99 -6.20 32.21
C ARG A 389 11.18 -7.16 32.16
N GLY A 390 12.21 -6.91 32.95
CA GLY A 390 13.35 -7.81 33.04
C GLY A 390 14.60 -7.14 33.59
N PRO A 391 15.66 -7.92 33.86
CA PRO A 391 16.97 -7.37 34.18
C PRO A 391 17.60 -6.72 32.93
N GLY A 392 18.44 -5.71 33.15
CA GLY A 392 19.12 -4.97 32.09
C GLY A 392 18.52 -3.59 31.85
N VAL A 393 19.33 -2.69 31.31
CA VAL A 393 18.93 -1.31 30.99
C VAL A 393 18.43 -1.26 29.56
N ILE A 394 17.15 -0.90 29.40
CA ILE A 394 16.56 -0.67 28.08
C ILE A 394 16.89 0.77 27.65
N THR A 395 17.62 0.91 26.55
CA THR A 395 18.08 2.22 26.06
C THR A 395 17.32 2.70 24.82
N GLU A 396 16.64 1.80 24.13
CA GLU A 396 15.88 2.09 22.92
C GLU A 396 14.64 1.17 22.87
N ILE A 397 13.48 1.74 22.53
CA ILE A 397 12.21 1.04 22.37
C ILE A 397 11.54 1.61 21.13
N ARG A 398 11.24 0.75 20.16
CA ARG A 398 10.49 1.08 18.95
C ARG A 398 9.40 0.02 18.76
N PRO A 399 8.16 0.28 19.18
CA PRO A 399 7.02 -0.60 18.89
C PRO A 399 6.57 -0.43 17.43
N GLU A 400 6.23 -1.55 16.78
CA GLU A 400 5.73 -1.62 15.39
C GLU A 400 6.49 -0.74 14.35
N PRO A 401 7.84 -0.63 14.37
CA PRO A 401 8.53 0.27 13.45
C PRO A 401 8.47 -0.25 12.01
N LYS A 402 8.22 0.64 11.05
CA LYS A 402 8.44 0.30 9.63
C LYS A 402 9.94 0.18 9.35
N VAL A 403 10.39 -1.00 8.94
CA VAL A 403 11.78 -1.27 8.57
C VAL A 403 11.86 -1.56 7.08
N ALA A 404 12.80 -0.92 6.40
CA ALA A 404 13.12 -1.21 5.01
C ALA A 404 14.64 -1.40 4.84
N ALA A 405 15.02 -2.33 3.98
CA ALA A 405 16.40 -2.55 3.55
C ALA A 405 16.44 -2.77 2.04
N TYR A 406 17.53 -2.36 1.39
CA TYR A 406 17.73 -2.58 -0.04
C TYR A 406 18.75 -3.68 -0.27
N ASP A 407 18.35 -4.73 -0.99
CA ASP A 407 19.28 -5.73 -1.53
C ASP A 407 19.67 -5.34 -2.96
N PRO A 408 20.87 -4.77 -3.19
CA PRO A 408 21.32 -4.36 -4.51
C PRO A 408 21.60 -5.52 -5.46
N LEU A 409 21.84 -6.74 -4.95
CA LEU A 409 22.06 -7.90 -5.81
C LEU A 409 20.73 -8.36 -6.44
N ALA A 410 19.68 -8.40 -5.62
CA ALA A 410 18.33 -8.73 -6.05
C ALA A 410 17.59 -7.56 -6.74
N ASP A 411 18.05 -6.31 -6.53
CA ASP A 411 17.32 -5.05 -6.81
C ASP A 411 15.93 -5.05 -6.15
N VAL A 412 15.87 -5.39 -4.86
CA VAL A 412 14.62 -5.50 -4.10
C VAL A 412 14.69 -4.63 -2.83
N VAL A 413 13.61 -3.91 -2.57
CA VAL A 413 13.39 -3.25 -1.27
C VAL A 413 12.61 -4.21 -0.37
N VAL A 414 13.28 -4.72 0.65
CA VAL A 414 12.70 -5.60 1.65
C VAL A 414 12.02 -4.78 2.72
N LEU A 415 10.76 -5.11 3.03
CA LEU A 415 9.92 -4.42 4.01
C LEU A 415 9.51 -5.37 5.12
N THR A 416 9.57 -4.91 6.36
CA THR A 416 9.00 -5.60 7.52
C THR A 416 8.53 -4.59 8.57
N SER A 417 7.60 -5.03 9.41
CA SER A 417 7.16 -4.31 10.60
C SER A 417 7.35 -5.26 11.78
N PRO A 418 8.50 -5.19 12.49
CA PRO A 418 8.71 -5.93 13.72
C PRO A 418 7.69 -5.47 14.76
N ASP A 419 7.15 -6.37 15.57
CA ASP A 419 6.19 -5.96 16.61
C ASP A 419 6.89 -5.09 17.69
N LEU A 420 8.15 -5.41 18.00
CA LEU A 420 8.98 -4.60 18.88
C LEU A 420 10.48 -4.73 18.55
N LEU A 421 11.15 -3.60 18.37
CA LEU A 421 12.61 -3.50 18.46
C LEU A 421 13.00 -2.84 19.78
N ARG A 422 13.98 -3.43 20.48
CA ARG A 422 14.56 -2.84 21.68
C ARG A 422 16.06 -3.04 21.78
N ARG A 423 16.72 -2.20 22.58
CA ARG A 423 18.11 -2.41 23.01
C ARG A 423 18.17 -2.66 24.50
N VAL A 424 18.72 -3.81 24.89
CA VAL A 424 18.92 -4.21 26.29
C VAL A 424 20.41 -4.37 26.52
N ASP A 425 20.98 -3.57 27.43
CA ASP A 425 22.43 -3.56 27.71
C ASP A 425 23.29 -3.41 26.43
N GLY A 426 22.79 -2.62 25.47
CA GLY A 426 23.42 -2.38 24.18
C GLY A 426 23.12 -3.43 23.10
N ARG A 427 22.61 -4.62 23.46
CA ARG A 427 22.27 -5.68 22.50
C ARG A 427 20.91 -5.42 21.85
N LEU A 428 20.85 -5.53 20.53
CA LEU A 428 19.60 -5.47 19.77
C LEU A 428 18.75 -6.71 20.03
N VAL A 429 17.45 -6.50 20.28
CA VAL A 429 16.44 -7.54 20.37
C VAL A 429 15.29 -7.20 19.43
N TYR A 430 15.05 -8.08 18.46
CA TYR A 430 13.92 -8.07 17.55
C TYR A 430 12.87 -9.04 18.07
N ARG A 431 11.63 -8.61 18.28
CA ARG A 431 10.56 -9.48 18.76
C ARG A 431 9.38 -9.51 17.80
N GLU A 432 8.93 -10.73 17.52
CA GLU A 432 7.65 -11.04 16.90
C GLU A 432 6.72 -11.66 17.94
N LEU A 433 5.42 -11.52 17.71
CA LEU A 433 4.34 -12.03 18.52
C LEU A 433 3.33 -12.71 17.63
N LYS A 434 2.79 -13.83 18.11
CA LYS A 434 1.71 -14.56 17.42
C LYS A 434 0.67 -15.00 18.42
N THR A 435 -0.59 -14.69 18.11
CA THR A 435 -1.74 -15.13 18.92
C THR A 435 -2.36 -16.38 18.31
N SER A 436 -2.71 -17.36 19.15
CA SER A 436 -3.38 -18.58 18.68
C SER A 436 -4.35 -19.12 19.73
N ALA A 437 -5.52 -19.56 19.28
CA ALA A 437 -6.50 -20.20 20.15
C ALA A 437 -6.09 -21.63 20.54
N VAL A 438 -5.27 -22.29 19.71
CA VAL A 438 -4.76 -23.64 19.91
C VAL A 438 -3.25 -23.69 19.68
N PRO A 439 -2.51 -24.58 20.36
CA PRO A 439 -1.08 -24.75 20.11
C PRO A 439 -0.81 -25.09 18.66
N ARG A 440 0.14 -24.37 18.04
CA ARG A 440 0.51 -24.58 16.61
C ARG A 440 1.68 -25.55 16.41
N GLY A 441 2.22 -26.12 17.50
CA GLY A 441 3.40 -26.99 17.44
C GLY A 441 4.68 -26.26 17.00
N ILE A 442 4.76 -24.95 17.25
CA ILE A 442 5.96 -24.16 16.96
C ILE A 442 6.99 -24.44 18.06
N THR A 443 8.16 -24.91 17.67
CA THR A 443 9.29 -25.23 18.54
C THR A 443 10.54 -24.50 18.05
N ALA A 444 11.61 -24.48 18.84
CA ALA A 444 12.88 -23.87 18.44
C ALA A 444 13.40 -24.44 17.10
N GLU A 445 13.22 -25.74 16.86
CA GLU A 445 13.73 -26.43 15.67
C GLU A 445 12.97 -26.06 14.38
N ASN A 446 11.69 -25.69 14.47
CA ASN A 446 10.85 -25.42 13.30
C ASN A 446 10.40 -23.96 13.15
N ALA A 447 10.64 -23.10 14.15
CA ALA A 447 10.09 -21.75 14.21
C ALA A 447 10.50 -20.87 13.03
N LEU A 448 11.76 -20.93 12.58
CA LEU A 448 12.23 -20.13 11.44
C LEU A 448 11.46 -20.47 10.15
N THR A 449 11.07 -21.73 9.98
CA THR A 449 10.31 -22.20 8.81
C THR A 449 8.82 -21.89 8.94
N MET A 450 8.25 -22.12 10.13
CA MET A 450 6.82 -21.89 10.40
C MET A 450 6.45 -20.41 10.56
N VAL A 451 7.39 -19.59 11.02
CA VAL A 451 7.25 -18.14 11.20
C VAL A 451 8.39 -17.44 10.45
N PRO A 452 8.30 -17.31 9.11
CA PRO A 452 9.36 -16.74 8.27
C PRO A 452 9.76 -15.31 8.61
N GLN A 453 8.94 -14.57 9.36
CA GLN A 453 9.33 -13.28 9.95
C GLN A 453 10.59 -13.40 10.79
N LEU A 454 10.75 -14.49 11.55
CA LEU A 454 11.95 -14.74 12.36
C LEU A 454 13.18 -14.96 11.48
N ALA A 455 13.04 -15.74 10.40
CA ALA A 455 14.12 -15.93 9.44
C ALA A 455 14.53 -14.60 8.81
N LEU A 456 13.56 -13.75 8.42
CA LEU A 456 13.85 -12.42 7.91
C LEU A 456 14.56 -11.55 8.96
N ALA A 457 14.08 -11.55 10.20
CA ALA A 457 14.69 -10.82 11.31
C ALA A 457 16.16 -11.21 11.52
N VAL A 458 16.45 -12.51 11.55
CA VAL A 458 17.82 -13.03 11.62
C VAL A 458 18.66 -12.50 10.44
N CYS A 459 18.15 -12.57 9.21
CA CYS A 459 18.87 -12.09 8.04
C CYS A 459 19.12 -10.56 8.07
N LEU A 460 18.15 -9.76 8.52
CA LEU A 460 18.29 -8.30 8.65
C LEU A 460 19.35 -7.94 9.70
N ILE A 461 19.36 -8.61 10.85
CA ILE A 461 20.40 -8.41 11.88
C ILE A 461 21.76 -8.86 11.34
N ALA A 462 21.88 -10.08 10.81
CA ALA A 462 23.16 -10.62 10.33
C ALA A 462 23.77 -9.80 9.17
N THR A 463 22.96 -9.06 8.42
CA THR A 463 23.42 -8.16 7.34
C THR A 463 23.70 -6.73 7.79
N GLY A 464 23.48 -6.40 9.07
CA GLY A 464 23.82 -5.09 9.61
C GLY A 464 22.78 -4.00 9.37
N VAL A 465 21.53 -4.36 9.01
CA VAL A 465 20.47 -3.36 8.70
C VAL A 465 20.21 -2.41 9.85
N PHE A 466 20.38 -2.88 11.09
CA PHE A 466 20.18 -2.10 12.31
C PHE A 466 21.46 -1.45 12.87
N GLY A 467 22.57 -1.53 12.13
CA GLY A 467 23.90 -1.08 12.57
C GLY A 467 24.71 -2.13 13.34
N ASP A 468 24.07 -3.23 13.77
CA ASP A 468 24.72 -4.37 14.42
C ASP A 468 24.62 -5.62 13.55
N THR A 469 25.63 -6.47 13.59
CA THR A 469 25.64 -7.79 12.94
C THR A 469 25.30 -8.94 13.89
N SER A 470 24.89 -8.61 15.12
CA SER A 470 24.51 -9.56 16.16
C SER A 470 23.33 -9.03 16.97
N GLY A 471 22.56 -9.93 17.56
CA GLY A 471 21.33 -9.59 18.27
C GLY A 471 20.54 -10.83 18.63
N LEU A 472 19.40 -10.63 19.27
CA LEU A 472 18.44 -11.70 19.55
C LEU A 472 17.19 -11.51 18.70
N VAL A 473 16.64 -12.60 18.22
CA VAL A 473 15.31 -12.67 17.62
C VAL A 473 14.42 -13.47 18.54
N GLU A 474 13.31 -12.90 18.98
CA GLU A 474 12.36 -13.51 19.91
C GLU A 474 11.01 -13.76 19.22
N LEU A 475 10.39 -14.90 19.51
CA LEU A 475 8.99 -15.17 19.19
C LEU A 475 8.20 -15.31 20.49
N GLU A 476 7.29 -14.39 20.74
CA GLU A 476 6.29 -14.50 21.80
C GLU A 476 5.05 -15.26 21.29
N GLN A 477 4.75 -16.37 21.96
CA GLN A 477 3.61 -17.23 21.64
C GLN A 477 2.51 -16.99 22.65
N LEU A 478 1.51 -16.18 22.27
CA LEU A 478 0.34 -15.94 23.10
C LEU A 478 -0.71 -17.02 22.84
N HIS A 479 -0.72 -18.02 23.72
CA HIS A 479 -1.76 -19.03 23.83
C HIS A 479 -1.97 -19.47 25.28
N VAL A 480 -3.21 -19.81 25.62
CA VAL A 480 -3.67 -20.06 27.00
C VAL A 480 -2.87 -21.15 27.73
N ASP A 481 -2.23 -22.07 27.00
CA ASP A 481 -1.52 -23.24 27.54
C ASP A 481 -0.02 -23.36 27.13
N SER A 482 0.70 -22.26 26.93
CA SER A 482 2.11 -22.32 26.47
C SER A 482 3.09 -22.81 27.52
N ALA A 483 3.78 -23.92 27.21
CA ALA A 483 4.92 -24.39 27.99
C ALA A 483 6.16 -23.49 27.80
N GLU A 484 6.35 -22.95 26.60
CA GLU A 484 7.45 -22.03 26.25
C GLU A 484 6.88 -20.77 25.60
N PRO A 485 6.52 -19.74 26.40
CA PRO A 485 5.85 -18.56 25.89
C PRO A 485 6.76 -17.68 25.03
N VAL A 486 8.09 -17.87 25.09
CA VAL A 486 9.06 -17.13 24.28
C VAL A 486 10.15 -18.07 23.76
N LEU A 487 10.34 -18.10 22.44
CA LEU A 487 11.49 -18.71 21.78
C LEU A 487 12.52 -17.64 21.42
N THR A 488 13.82 -17.95 21.54
CA THR A 488 14.90 -16.99 21.30
C THR A 488 15.97 -17.58 20.40
N PHE A 489 16.41 -16.80 19.41
CA PHE A 489 17.43 -17.16 18.42
C PHE A 489 18.56 -16.13 18.43
N ASP A 490 19.81 -16.60 18.42
CA ASP A 490 20.96 -15.71 18.30
C ASP A 490 21.28 -15.46 16.83
N ALA A 491 21.18 -14.21 16.38
CA ALA A 491 21.49 -13.82 15.00
C ALA A 491 23.01 -13.82 14.70
N ALA A 492 23.86 -14.12 15.69
CA ALA A 492 25.29 -14.38 15.50
C ALA A 492 25.63 -15.88 15.35
N ASP A 493 24.69 -16.78 15.63
CA ASP A 493 24.91 -18.23 15.46
C ASP A 493 24.91 -18.59 13.96
N PRO A 494 26.02 -19.14 13.42
CA PRO A 494 26.11 -19.50 12.01
C PRO A 494 25.05 -20.49 11.53
N GLU A 495 24.60 -21.42 12.37
CA GLU A 495 23.57 -22.42 11.99
C GLU A 495 22.19 -21.77 11.88
N VAL A 496 21.86 -20.88 12.82
CA VAL A 496 20.64 -20.07 12.80
C VAL A 496 20.62 -19.17 11.56
N VAL A 497 21.73 -18.49 11.26
CA VAL A 497 21.84 -17.61 10.08
C VAL A 497 21.75 -18.41 8.78
N ALA A 498 22.40 -19.57 8.69
CA ALA A 498 22.33 -20.42 7.50
C ALA A 498 20.90 -20.92 7.25
N THR A 499 20.22 -21.38 8.31
CA THR A 499 18.82 -21.83 8.24
C THR A 499 17.89 -20.70 7.81
N ALA A 500 18.02 -19.52 8.42
CA ALA A 500 17.23 -18.35 8.08
C ALA A 500 17.41 -17.94 6.60
N ARG A 501 18.66 -17.89 6.12
CA ARG A 501 18.96 -17.58 4.71
C ARG A 501 18.33 -18.58 3.74
N ALA A 502 18.37 -19.88 4.08
CA ALA A 502 17.74 -20.91 3.26
C ALA A 502 16.22 -20.71 3.17
N VAL A 503 15.56 -20.44 4.30
CA VAL A 503 14.12 -20.16 4.34
C VAL A 503 13.76 -18.95 3.48
N ILE A 504 14.51 -17.84 3.57
CA ILE A 504 14.23 -16.63 2.81
C ILE A 504 14.49 -16.84 1.31
N HIS A 505 15.60 -17.47 0.95
CA HIS A 505 15.94 -17.74 -0.44
C HIS A 505 14.87 -18.58 -1.15
N GLU A 506 14.42 -19.69 -0.54
CA GLU A 506 13.40 -20.56 -1.14
C GLU A 506 12.06 -19.85 -1.36
N ARG A 507 11.71 -18.90 -0.48
CA ARG A 507 10.47 -18.13 -0.59
C ARG A 507 10.51 -17.04 -1.65
N VAL A 508 11.66 -16.38 -1.82
CA VAL A 508 11.80 -15.24 -2.74
C VAL A 508 12.03 -15.71 -4.17
N ARG A 509 12.81 -16.78 -4.36
CA ARG A 509 13.27 -17.22 -5.69
C ARG A 509 12.13 -17.44 -6.70
N PRO A 510 11.01 -18.12 -6.37
CA PRO A 510 9.92 -18.31 -7.31
C PRO A 510 9.25 -17.01 -7.75
N TRP A 511 9.14 -16.03 -6.84
CA TRP A 511 8.46 -14.74 -7.06
C TRP A 511 9.30 -13.76 -7.88
N HIS A 512 10.61 -13.79 -7.70
CA HIS A 512 11.52 -12.73 -8.16
C HIS A 512 11.58 -12.60 -9.69
N GLY A 513 11.61 -13.73 -10.39
CA GLY A 513 11.64 -13.80 -11.85
C GLY A 513 10.28 -13.98 -12.52
N ASP A 514 9.19 -14.12 -11.76
CA ASP A 514 7.87 -14.37 -12.34
C ASP A 514 7.32 -13.13 -13.04
N VAL A 515 6.87 -13.34 -14.27
CA VAL A 515 6.26 -12.35 -15.16
C VAL A 515 4.87 -12.77 -15.64
N ALA A 516 4.47 -14.00 -15.31
CA ALA A 516 3.24 -14.62 -15.78
C ALA A 516 2.18 -14.67 -14.68
N PHE A 517 2.60 -14.84 -13.42
CA PHE A 517 1.70 -14.89 -12.26
C PHE A 517 0.59 -15.92 -12.45
N HIS A 518 0.98 -17.13 -12.88
CA HIS A 518 0.03 -18.19 -13.17
C HIS A 518 -0.83 -18.49 -11.94
N ALA A 519 -2.14 -18.61 -12.16
CA ALA A 519 -3.03 -19.07 -11.10
C ALA A 519 -2.63 -20.48 -10.67
N ASN A 520 -2.78 -20.75 -9.37
CA ASN A 520 -2.65 -22.06 -8.78
C ASN A 520 -4.03 -22.45 -8.19
N PRO A 521 -4.95 -23.01 -8.99
CA PRO A 521 -6.28 -23.35 -8.50
C PRO A 521 -6.22 -24.41 -7.40
N GLY A 522 -6.97 -24.17 -6.32
CA GLY A 522 -7.03 -25.06 -5.16
C GLY A 522 -8.20 -24.71 -4.25
N TRP A 523 -8.31 -25.38 -3.11
CA TRP A 523 -9.41 -25.17 -2.16
C TRP A 523 -9.49 -23.71 -1.65
N TRP A 524 -8.35 -23.02 -1.56
CA TRP A 524 -8.26 -21.59 -1.19
C TRP A 524 -8.97 -20.66 -2.19
N CYS A 525 -9.29 -21.11 -3.40
CA CYS A 525 -10.06 -20.30 -4.37
C CYS A 525 -11.43 -19.90 -3.82
N ARG A 526 -12.03 -20.69 -2.92
CA ARG A 526 -13.34 -20.39 -2.31
C ARG A 526 -13.33 -19.20 -1.37
N SER A 527 -12.19 -18.96 -0.72
CA SER A 527 -11.98 -17.85 0.21
C SER A 527 -10.96 -16.85 -0.32
N CYS A 528 -10.60 -16.96 -1.60
CA CYS A 528 -9.63 -16.06 -2.21
C CYS A 528 -10.31 -14.68 -2.40
N PRO A 529 -9.78 -13.60 -1.80
CA PRO A 529 -10.42 -12.29 -1.86
C PRO A 529 -10.66 -11.79 -3.28
N VAL A 530 -9.79 -12.15 -4.21
CA VAL A 530 -9.83 -11.69 -5.60
C VAL A 530 -10.41 -12.75 -6.55
N ALA A 531 -11.05 -13.81 -6.02
CA ALA A 531 -11.61 -14.91 -6.80
C ALA A 531 -12.60 -14.43 -7.87
N ARG A 532 -13.45 -13.45 -7.55
CA ARG A 532 -14.43 -12.86 -8.48
C ARG A 532 -13.82 -12.31 -9.77
N TRP A 533 -12.52 -11.99 -9.76
CA TRP A 533 -11.81 -11.50 -10.93
C TRP A 533 -11.04 -12.58 -11.69
N CYS A 534 -10.71 -13.68 -11.01
CA CYS A 534 -9.87 -14.73 -11.55
C CYS A 534 -10.69 -15.72 -12.39
N PRO A 535 -10.43 -15.85 -13.70
CA PRO A 535 -11.18 -16.80 -14.55
C PRO A 535 -10.95 -18.26 -14.12
N GLU A 536 -9.77 -18.58 -13.58
CA GLU A 536 -9.38 -19.93 -13.14
C GLU A 536 -10.03 -20.33 -11.80
N ALA A 537 -10.62 -19.38 -11.06
CA ALA A 537 -11.27 -19.70 -9.77
C ALA A 537 -12.47 -20.65 -9.94
N SER A 538 -13.15 -20.59 -11.09
CA SER A 538 -14.29 -21.47 -11.41
C SER A 538 -13.89 -22.89 -11.78
N ALA A 539 -12.62 -23.12 -12.11
CA ALA A 539 -12.08 -24.43 -12.49
C ALA A 539 -11.55 -25.26 -11.30
N ALA A 540 -11.56 -24.70 -10.09
CA ALA A 540 -11.08 -25.37 -8.89
C ALA A 540 -12.02 -26.54 -8.48
N ASP A 541 -11.59 -27.77 -8.75
CA ASP A 541 -12.31 -28.97 -8.34
C ASP A 541 -12.22 -29.18 -6.81
N ALA A 542 -13.33 -29.56 -6.19
CA ALA A 542 -13.50 -29.61 -4.74
C ALA A 542 -12.75 -30.77 -4.04
N SER A 543 -12.07 -31.62 -4.81
CA SER A 543 -11.56 -32.92 -4.36
C SER A 543 -10.09 -32.96 -4.00
N THR A 544 -9.33 -31.87 -4.21
CA THR A 544 -7.87 -31.90 -4.07
C THR A 544 -7.42 -30.81 -3.11
N CYS A 545 -7.13 -31.21 -1.88
CA CYS A 545 -6.50 -30.34 -0.89
C CYS A 545 -4.99 -30.48 -1.03
N PHE A 546 -4.25 -29.38 -0.97
CA PHE A 546 -2.79 -29.39 -0.95
C PHE A 546 -2.32 -28.70 0.32
N ASP A 547 -1.32 -29.27 0.99
CA ASP A 547 -0.61 -28.57 2.07
C ASP A 547 0.21 -27.43 1.44
N PRO A 548 -0.07 -26.14 1.74
CA PRO A 548 0.63 -25.01 1.14
C PRO A 548 2.09 -24.86 1.62
N ALA A 549 2.49 -25.54 2.69
CA ALA A 549 3.87 -25.55 3.17
C ALA A 549 4.71 -26.69 2.54
N THR A 550 4.09 -27.79 2.13
CA THR A 550 4.81 -28.99 1.64
C THR A 550 4.48 -29.39 0.20
N GLY A 551 3.37 -28.91 -0.37
CA GLY A 551 2.88 -29.28 -1.70
C GLY A 551 2.22 -30.66 -1.78
N GLU A 552 2.03 -31.36 -0.65
CA GLU A 552 1.44 -32.70 -0.61
C GLU A 552 -0.07 -32.68 -0.85
N VAL A 553 -0.58 -33.67 -1.61
CA VAL A 553 -2.02 -33.89 -1.80
C VAL A 553 -2.61 -34.47 -0.51
N LEU A 554 -3.40 -33.66 0.20
CA LEU A 554 -4.13 -34.08 1.38
C LEU A 554 -5.41 -34.84 0.95
N PRO A 555 -5.71 -36.02 1.54
CA PRO A 555 -6.87 -36.81 1.18
C PRO A 555 -8.15 -36.04 1.49
N ALA A 556 -8.98 -35.80 0.48
CA ALA A 556 -10.29 -35.19 0.64
C ALA A 556 -11.24 -36.16 1.34
N ARG A 557 -11.34 -36.08 2.68
CA ARG A 557 -12.51 -36.54 3.46
C ARG A 557 -12.44 -36.07 4.93
N GLY A 558 -13.45 -35.31 5.33
CA GLY A 558 -13.64 -34.86 6.72
C GLY A 558 -12.86 -33.60 7.05
N ALA A 559 -13.38 -32.82 8.02
CA ALA A 559 -12.91 -31.50 8.49
C ALA A 559 -11.46 -31.16 8.08
N LEU A 560 -11.31 -30.01 7.41
CA LEU A 560 -10.01 -29.48 7.00
C LEU A 560 -9.03 -29.53 8.17
N ASP A 561 -7.76 -29.85 7.87
CA ASP A 561 -6.69 -29.68 8.85
C ASP A 561 -6.77 -28.24 9.40
N PRO A 562 -6.92 -28.03 10.71
CA PRO A 562 -6.98 -26.70 11.32
C PRO A 562 -5.80 -25.80 10.92
N ARG A 563 -4.66 -26.38 10.53
CA ARG A 563 -3.48 -25.68 10.02
C ARG A 563 -3.73 -25.06 8.64
N VAL A 564 -4.44 -25.78 7.79
CA VAL A 564 -4.79 -25.38 6.42
C VAL A 564 -5.83 -24.26 6.47
N GLU A 565 -6.87 -24.38 7.29
CA GLU A 565 -7.82 -23.29 7.57
C GLU A 565 -7.14 -22.04 8.16
N ALA A 566 -6.21 -22.23 9.10
CA ALA A 566 -5.48 -21.11 9.70
C ALA A 566 -4.63 -20.34 8.68
N ILE A 567 -4.06 -21.02 7.68
CA ILE A 567 -3.28 -20.37 6.62
C ILE A 567 -4.19 -19.60 5.66
N ALA A 568 -5.32 -20.16 5.22
CA ALA A 568 -6.26 -19.40 4.38
C ALA A 568 -6.87 -18.20 5.11
N ALA A 569 -7.21 -18.35 6.40
CA ALA A 569 -7.71 -17.24 7.21
C ALA A 569 -6.67 -16.12 7.38
N MET A 570 -5.37 -16.46 7.41
CA MET A 570 -4.28 -15.46 7.45
C MET A 570 -4.02 -14.78 6.09
N VAL A 571 -4.45 -15.39 4.98
CA VAL A 571 -4.21 -14.90 3.61
C VAL A 571 -5.41 -14.10 3.07
N ALA A 572 -6.60 -14.24 3.67
CA ALA A 572 -7.87 -13.68 3.21
C ALA A 572 -8.01 -12.14 3.36
N GLU A 573 -7.05 -11.40 3.89
CA GLU A 573 -7.26 -9.97 4.16
C GLU A 573 -6.18 -9.01 3.65
N PRO A 574 -6.59 -7.85 3.08
CA PRO A 574 -5.75 -6.66 2.89
C PRO A 574 -5.37 -6.01 4.22
N GLU A 575 -4.19 -5.40 4.27
CA GLU A 575 -3.85 -4.49 5.36
C GLU A 575 -4.80 -3.28 5.27
N ILE A 576 -5.24 -2.76 6.41
CA ILE A 576 -6.10 -1.55 6.46
C ILE A 576 -5.40 -0.35 5.80
N ASP A 577 -4.07 -0.41 5.69
CA ASP A 577 -3.20 0.58 5.06
C ASP A 577 -3.13 0.43 3.51
N ASP A 578 -3.83 -0.54 2.90
CA ASP A 578 -3.68 -0.91 1.48
C ASP A 578 -4.59 -0.16 0.48
N GLU A 579 -5.56 0.65 0.92
CA GLU A 579 -6.34 1.45 -0.04
C GLU A 579 -5.40 2.54 -0.61
N PRO A 580 -5.01 2.45 -1.90
CA PRO A 580 -4.10 3.43 -2.47
C PRO A 580 -4.78 4.80 -2.45
N PRO A 581 -4.02 5.90 -2.45
CA PRO A 581 -4.59 7.24 -2.59
C PRO A 581 -5.23 7.45 -3.98
N PHE A 582 -5.43 6.42 -4.80
CA PHE A 582 -6.06 6.51 -6.11
C PHE A 582 -7.33 5.67 -6.08
#